data_AF-A0A125PPP5-F1
#
_entry.id   AF-A0A125PPP5-F1
#
_cell.length_a   1.000
_cell.length_b   1.000
_cell.length_c   1.000
_cell.angle_alpha   90.00
_cell.angle_beta   90.00
_cell.angle_gamma   90.00
#
_symmetry.space_group_name_H-M   'P 1'
#
loop_
_entity.id
_entity.type
_entity.pdbx_description
1 polymer ?
#
loop_
_entity_poly.entity_id
_entity_poly.type
_entity_poly.pdbx_seq_one_letter_code
_entity_poly.pdbx_strand_id
1 'polypeptide(L)'
;MIDFQDCEKHFYIFDLAVPVYSAIEYSFVGNGNIVEYENSITKAIIDGYQEENDPPKEMIEQLPLFIKLKEIFEYSLMHMYWDKEELTEEEVRIMNLYRMKIENKYTYINI
;
A
#
# COMPACT_ATOMS: atom_id res chain seq x y z
N MET A 1 -0.01 13.74 -13.73
CA MET A 1 -0.62 13.55 -12.41
C MET A 1 -1.70 14.60 -12.21
N ILE A 2 -2.81 14.22 -11.59
CA ILE A 2 -3.91 15.07 -11.11
C ILE A 2 -4.18 14.68 -9.65
N ASP A 3 -5.08 15.39 -8.96
CA ASP A 3 -5.47 15.08 -7.57
C ASP A 3 -4.35 15.21 -6.51
N PHE A 4 -3.87 16.45 -6.29
CA PHE A 4 -2.77 16.78 -5.36
C PHE A 4 -3.26 17.22 -3.97
N GLN A 5 -4.50 16.89 -3.59
CA GLN A 5 -5.10 17.38 -2.34
C GLN A 5 -4.39 16.83 -1.09
N ASP A 6 -3.79 15.64 -1.20
CA ASP A 6 -3.09 14.95 -0.11
C ASP A 6 -1.55 15.03 -0.24
N CYS A 7 -1.03 15.97 -1.05
CA CYS A 7 0.43 16.10 -1.20
C CYS A 7 1.07 16.65 0.07
N GLU A 8 2.11 15.96 0.53
CA GLU A 8 2.80 16.28 1.77
C GLU A 8 4.33 16.12 1.63
N LYS A 9 5.05 16.60 2.65
CA LYS A 9 6.48 16.31 2.76
C LYS A 9 6.65 14.91 3.32
N HIS A 10 7.19 14.01 2.52
CA HIS A 10 7.45 12.64 2.94
C HIS A 10 8.81 12.14 2.43
N PHE A 11 9.23 10.96 2.89
CA PHE A 11 10.33 10.22 2.29
C PHE A 11 9.97 9.79 0.87
N TYR A 12 10.87 9.97 -0.10
CA TYR A 12 10.64 9.61 -1.51
C TYR A 12 10.24 8.15 -1.73
N ILE A 13 10.70 7.22 -0.88
CA ILE A 13 10.31 5.80 -0.98
C ILE A 13 8.83 5.59 -0.70
N PHE A 14 8.19 6.45 0.09
CA PHE A 14 6.75 6.39 0.30
C PHE A 14 5.97 6.71 -0.97
N ASP A 15 6.48 7.62 -1.82
CA ASP A 15 5.90 7.91 -3.12
C ASP A 15 5.96 6.69 -4.06
N LEU A 16 6.84 5.72 -3.79
CA LEU A 16 6.86 4.40 -4.46
C LEU A 16 5.94 3.39 -3.77
N ALA A 17 5.81 3.45 -2.44
CA ALA A 17 4.93 2.58 -1.68
C ALA A 17 3.46 2.77 -2.05
N VAL A 18 3.02 4.02 -2.25
CA VAL A 18 1.63 4.36 -2.60
C VAL A 18 1.16 3.67 -3.89
N PRO A 19 1.84 3.79 -5.05
CA PRO A 19 1.41 3.11 -6.27
C PRO A 19 1.53 1.58 -6.19
N VAL A 20 2.54 1.03 -5.49
CA VAL A 20 2.64 -0.41 -5.27
C VAL A 20 1.43 -0.91 -4.47
N TYR A 21 1.10 -0.26 -3.35
CA TYR A 21 -0.05 -0.60 -2.52
C TYR A 21 -1.36 -0.53 -3.31
N SER A 22 -1.60 0.58 -4.02
CA SER A 22 -2.81 0.78 -4.81
C SER A 22 -2.96 -0.25 -5.93
N ALA A 23 -1.87 -0.68 -6.55
CA ALA A 23 -1.90 -1.72 -7.58
C ALA A 23 -2.36 -3.07 -6.99
N ILE A 24 -1.80 -3.46 -5.85
CA ILE A 24 -2.13 -4.73 -5.17
C ILE A 24 -3.60 -4.72 -4.71
N GLU A 25 -4.05 -3.64 -4.07
CA GLU A 25 -5.38 -3.57 -3.46
C GLU A 25 -6.49 -3.39 -4.50
N TYR A 26 -6.27 -2.57 -5.54
CA TYR A 26 -7.37 -2.13 -6.43
C TYR A 26 -7.23 -2.60 -7.88
N SER A 27 -6.04 -3.02 -8.32
CA SER A 27 -5.81 -3.40 -9.73
C SER A 27 -5.67 -4.90 -9.95
N PHE A 28 -5.51 -5.69 -8.88
CA PHE A 28 -5.43 -7.14 -8.99
C PHE A 28 -6.80 -7.77 -9.26
N VAL A 29 -6.99 -8.24 -10.50
CA VAL A 29 -8.26 -8.80 -11.00
C VAL A 29 -8.53 -10.27 -10.59
N GLY A 30 -7.75 -10.84 -9.67
CA GLY A 30 -8.03 -12.16 -9.08
C GLY A 30 -7.76 -13.39 -9.97
N ASN A 31 -7.41 -13.21 -11.24
CA ASN A 31 -7.20 -14.31 -12.21
C ASN A 31 -5.75 -14.82 -12.27
N GLY A 32 -4.93 -14.54 -11.27
CA GLY A 32 -3.50 -14.89 -11.26
C GLY A 32 -2.95 -15.12 -9.86
N ASN A 33 -1.63 -15.27 -9.75
CA ASN A 33 -0.97 -15.36 -8.46
C ASN A 33 -0.69 -13.94 -7.94
N ILE A 34 -1.30 -13.57 -6.82
CA ILE A 34 -1.13 -12.25 -6.21
C ILE A 34 0.33 -11.95 -5.86
N VAL A 35 1.10 -12.96 -5.43
CA VAL A 35 2.52 -12.80 -5.08
C VAL A 35 3.36 -12.54 -6.33
N GLU A 36 3.07 -13.20 -7.45
CA GLU A 36 3.76 -12.93 -8.71
C GLU A 36 3.43 -11.53 -9.22
N TYR A 37 2.16 -11.13 -9.15
CA TYR A 37 1.72 -9.78 -9.52
C TYR A 37 2.44 -8.72 -8.69
N GLU A 38 2.40 -8.85 -7.37
CA GLU A 38 3.08 -7.99 -6.42
C GLU A 38 4.57 -7.85 -6.71
N ASN A 39 5.28 -8.95 -6.91
CA ASN A 39 6.70 -8.94 -7.24
C ASN A 39 6.95 -8.22 -8.58
N SER A 40 6.15 -8.53 -9.60
CA SER A 40 6.30 -7.94 -10.93
C SER A 40 6.05 -6.44 -10.95
N ILE A 41 5.00 -5.96 -10.26
CA ILE A 41 4.64 -4.54 -10.24
C ILE A 41 5.60 -3.73 -9.37
N THR A 42 6.02 -4.29 -8.23
CA THR A 42 7.01 -3.67 -7.35
C THR A 42 8.34 -3.51 -8.09
N LYS A 43 8.79 -4.56 -8.78
CA LYS A 43 10.01 -4.51 -9.58
C LYS A 43 9.91 -3.45 -10.68
N ALA A 44 8.81 -3.45 -11.45
CA ALA A 44 8.64 -2.49 -12.55
C ALA A 44 8.65 -1.03 -12.06
N ILE A 45 8.04 -0.75 -10.91
CA ILE A 45 8.03 0.59 -10.30
C ILE A 45 9.44 1.00 -9.86
N ILE A 46 10.17 0.12 -9.17
CA ILE A 46 11.53 0.41 -8.71
C ILE A 46 12.48 0.60 -9.89
N ASP A 47 12.45 -0.32 -10.87
CA ASP A 47 13.31 -0.25 -12.05
C ASP A 47 13.10 1.08 -12.80
N GLY A 48 11.84 1.45 -13.05
CA GLY A 48 11.52 2.70 -13.75
C GLY A 48 11.91 3.95 -12.96
N TYR A 49 11.80 3.92 -11.62
CA TYR A 49 12.31 5.02 -10.79
C TYR A 49 13.84 5.13 -10.85
N GLN A 50 14.52 3.98 -10.92
CA GLN A 50 15.98 3.90 -10.98
C GLN A 50 16.59 4.38 -12.30
N GLU A 51 15.79 4.47 -13.37
CA GLU A 51 16.22 5.06 -14.65
C GLU A 51 16.49 6.57 -14.52
N GLU A 52 15.78 7.25 -13.61
CA GLU A 52 15.83 8.71 -13.45
C GLU A 52 16.44 9.17 -12.12
N ASN A 53 16.46 8.30 -11.10
CA ASN A 53 16.96 8.61 -9.75
C ASN A 53 17.76 7.44 -9.17
N ASP A 54 18.76 7.69 -8.33
CA ASP A 54 19.55 6.63 -7.68
C ASP A 54 19.36 6.67 -6.14
N PRO A 55 18.25 6.14 -5.60
CA PRO A 55 18.03 6.14 -4.16
C PRO A 55 19.00 5.16 -3.48
N PRO A 56 19.52 5.49 -2.27
CA PRO A 56 20.35 4.58 -1.50
C PRO A 56 19.67 3.23 -1.30
N LYS A 57 20.44 2.14 -1.37
CA LYS A 57 19.90 0.78 -1.22
C LYS A 57 19.15 0.62 0.11
N GLU A 58 19.65 1.21 1.19
CA GLU A 58 19.04 1.15 2.52
C GLU A 58 17.65 1.77 2.53
N MET A 59 17.39 2.76 1.66
CA MET A 59 16.08 3.39 1.50
C MET A 59 15.12 2.47 0.75
N ILE A 60 15.58 1.81 -0.33
CA ILE A 60 14.78 0.82 -1.06
C ILE A 60 14.37 -0.33 -0.14
N GLU A 61 15.28 -0.78 0.73
CA GLU A 61 15.02 -1.83 1.73
C GLU A 61 13.93 -1.44 2.75
N GLN A 62 13.60 -0.14 2.89
CA GLN A 62 12.48 0.30 3.73
C GLN A 62 11.11 0.25 3.02
N LEU A 63 11.05 -0.08 1.72
CA LEU A 63 9.79 -0.09 0.98
C LEU A 63 8.68 -0.93 1.65
N PRO A 64 8.93 -2.14 2.18
CA PRO A 64 7.89 -2.93 2.87
C PRO A 64 7.33 -2.22 4.10
N LEU A 65 8.16 -1.47 4.83
CA LEU A 65 7.74 -0.68 5.98
C LEU A 65 6.79 0.44 5.56
N PHE A 66 7.12 1.16 4.48
CA PHE A 66 6.28 2.23 3.97
C PHE A 66 4.96 1.73 3.40
N ILE A 67 4.94 0.53 2.84
CA ILE A 67 3.70 -0.11 2.37
C ILE A 67 2.82 -0.50 3.56
N LYS A 68 3.42 -0.98 4.66
CA LYS A 68 2.67 -1.20 5.90
C LYS A 68 2.14 0.10 6.51
N LEU A 69 2.91 1.19 6.43
CA LEU A 69 2.46 2.51 6.86
C LEU A 69 1.23 2.95 6.05
N LYS A 70 1.25 2.76 4.73
CA LYS A 70 0.10 3.07 3.86
C LYS A 70 -1.13 2.22 4.20
N GLU A 71 -0.96 0.94 4.51
CA GLU A 71 -2.06 0.08 4.97
C GLU A 71 -2.70 0.58 6.28
N ILE A 72 -1.88 1.00 7.26
CA ILE A 72 -2.37 1.56 8.53
C ILE A 72 -3.08 2.90 8.29
N PHE A 73 -2.58 3.71 7.36
CA PHE A 73 -3.20 4.95 6.96
C PHE A 73 -4.61 4.70 6.39
N GLU A 74 -4.78 3.75 5.46
CA GLU A 74 -6.09 3.36 4.94
C GLU A 74 -7.05 2.91 6.06
N TYR A 75 -6.56 2.07 6.99
CA TYR A 75 -7.36 1.63 8.12
C TYR A 75 -7.82 2.81 9.01
N SER A 76 -6.98 3.84 9.13
CA SER A 76 -7.31 5.06 9.86
C SER A 76 -8.37 5.90 9.14
N LEU A 77 -8.31 5.98 7.81
CA LEU A 77 -9.33 6.66 7.00
C LEU A 77 -10.70 6.00 7.13
N MET A 78 -10.75 4.66 7.13
CA MET A 78 -11.99 3.91 7.39
C MET A 78 -12.63 4.34 8.72
N HIS A 79 -11.83 4.46 9.80
CA HIS A 79 -12.33 4.92 11.10
C HIS A 79 -12.73 6.39 11.15
N MET A 80 -12.13 7.22 10.30
CA MET A 80 -12.37 8.65 10.25
C MET A 80 -13.64 8.99 9.47
N TYR A 81 -13.91 8.27 8.38
CA TYR A 81 -14.96 8.61 7.44
C TYR A 81 -16.19 7.70 7.49
N TRP A 82 -16.08 6.45 7.96
CA TRP A 82 -17.24 5.57 8.06
C TRP A 82 -18.00 5.81 9.37
N ASP A 83 -19.33 5.88 9.27
CA ASP A 83 -20.20 6.03 10.43
C ASP A 83 -20.26 4.70 11.20
N LYS A 84 -19.76 4.72 12.44
CA LYS A 84 -19.67 3.53 13.30
C LYS A 84 -21.04 2.96 13.66
N GLU A 85 -22.08 3.79 13.71
CA GLU A 85 -23.43 3.35 14.07
C GLU A 85 -24.19 2.77 12.85
N GLU A 86 -23.70 3.02 11.63
CA GLU A 86 -24.35 2.62 10.37
C GLU A 86 -23.45 1.76 9.46
N LEU A 87 -22.41 1.11 10.01
CA LEU A 87 -21.53 0.24 9.21
C LEU A 87 -22.30 -0.93 8.59
N THR A 88 -22.10 -1.11 7.28
CA THR A 88 -22.58 -2.29 6.55
C THR A 88 -21.77 -3.54 6.92
N GLU A 89 -22.34 -4.72 6.68
CA GLU A 89 -21.63 -6.00 6.90
C GLU A 89 -20.32 -6.07 6.09
N GLU A 90 -20.30 -5.50 4.89
CA GLU A 90 -19.10 -5.47 4.04
C GLU A 90 -18.01 -4.56 4.61
N GLU A 91 -18.36 -3.35 5.08
CA GLU A 91 -17.42 -2.45 5.73
C GLU A 91 -16.84 -3.08 7.00
N VAL A 92 -17.68 -3.72 7.83
CA VAL A 92 -17.22 -4.45 9.01
C VAL A 92 -16.24 -5.57 8.62
N ARG A 93 -16.52 -6.30 7.54
CA ARG A 93 -15.63 -7.35 7.03
C ARG A 93 -14.28 -6.77 6.58
N ILE A 94 -14.28 -5.67 5.84
CA ILE A 94 -13.06 -4.98 5.38
C ILE A 94 -12.24 -4.48 6.57
N MET A 95 -12.87 -3.80 7.54
CA MET A 95 -12.18 -3.32 8.74
C MET A 95 -11.55 -4.47 9.53
N ASN A 96 -12.26 -5.60 9.68
CA ASN A 96 -11.71 -6.76 10.37
C ASN A 96 -10.55 -7.39 9.60
N LEU A 97 -10.59 -7.42 8.26
CA LEU A 97 -9.47 -7.88 7.44
C LEU A 97 -8.23 -7.01 7.68
N TYR A 98 -8.36 -5.68 7.62
CA TYR A 98 -7.25 -4.76 7.87
C TYR A 98 -6.71 -4.91 9.30
N ARG A 99 -7.60 -4.99 10.29
CA ARG A 99 -7.23 -5.24 11.69
C ARG A 99 -6.39 -6.50 11.83
N MET A 100 -6.86 -7.63 11.27
CA MET A 100 -6.15 -8.90 11.32
C MET A 100 -4.77 -8.81 10.66
N LYS A 101 -4.67 -8.13 9.50
CA LYS A 101 -3.40 -7.92 8.80
C LYS A 101 -2.42 -7.09 9.63
N ILE A 102 -2.89 -6.04 10.29
CA ILE A 102 -2.09 -5.16 11.13
C ILE A 102 -1.62 -5.88 12.40
N GLU A 103 -2.53 -6.49 13.16
CA GLU A 103 -2.24 -7.14 14.45
C GLU A 103 -1.30 -8.35 14.29
N ASN A 104 -1.49 -9.15 13.24
CA ASN A 104 -0.66 -10.35 13.01
C ASN A 104 0.62 -10.06 12.22
N LYS A 105 0.91 -8.79 11.92
CA LYS A 105 2.06 -8.39 11.09
C LYS A 105 2.13 -9.16 9.77
N TYR A 106 0.97 -9.46 9.18
CA TYR A 106 0.94 -9.97 7.81
C TYR A 106 1.50 -8.87 6.90
N THR A 107 2.52 -9.25 6.16
CA THR A 107 3.18 -8.41 5.17
C THR A 107 2.94 -9.06 3.82
N TYR A 108 2.44 -8.28 2.86
CA TYR A 108 2.33 -8.73 1.47
C TYR A 108 3.73 -8.96 0.89
N ILE A 109 4.66 -8.06 1.21
CA ILE A 109 5.96 -7.94 0.57
C ILE A 109 7.10 -8.54 1.38
N ASN A 110 7.58 -9.69 0.93
CA ASN A 110 8.92 -10.17 1.28
C ASN A 110 9.86 -9.81 0.11
N ILE A 111 10.71 -8.80 0.30
CA ILE A 111 11.83 -8.50 -0.62
C ILE A 111 13.01 -9.39 -0.28
#